data_AF-A0A6G3SPC9-F1
#
_entry.id   AF-A0A6G3SPC9-F1
#
_cell.length_a   1.000
_cell.length_b   1.000
_cell.length_c   1.000
_cell.angle_alpha   90.00
_cell.angle_beta   90.00
_cell.angle_gamma   90.00
#
_symmetry.space_group_name_H-M   'P 1'
#
loop_
_entity.id
_entity.type
_entity.pdbx_description
1 polymer ?
#
loop_
_entity_poly.entity_id
_entity_poly.type
_entity_poly.pdbx_seq_one_letter_code
_entity_poly.pdbx_strand_id
1 'polypeptide(L)'
;MATATIENVFCVRPSSGTDIEVLNRLAELAAAIVPDVFQLDESIKSLPAVAAAIDTAGEWPDDLYMTKTPYDGLENSFWPRPDVEDEDSMEVEAGASAPVDVTIDVALPQNVSLWDEDTSGHEHLGSFQIEDGDLGQGSLAKLAKNDSQGSAYYVTYRVD
;
A
#
# COMPACT_ATOMS: atom_id res chain seq x y z
N MET A 1 17.38 -7.95 -15.67
CA MET A 1 17.43 -7.28 -14.36
C MET A 1 16.16 -7.68 -13.65
N ALA A 2 16.20 -7.86 -12.33
CA ALA A 2 14.99 -8.22 -11.60
C ALA A 2 13.97 -7.07 -11.69
N THR A 3 12.70 -7.42 -11.84
CA THR A 3 11.59 -6.49 -11.92
C THR A 3 10.54 -6.87 -10.89
N ALA A 4 9.94 -5.88 -10.23
CA ALA A 4 8.82 -6.10 -9.35
C ALA A 4 7.52 -5.60 -9.99
N THR A 5 6.51 -6.45 -10.08
CA THR A 5 5.16 -6.07 -10.48
C THR A 5 4.31 -5.90 -9.22
N ILE A 6 3.83 -4.69 -8.98
CA ILE A 6 2.82 -4.39 -7.96
C ILE A 6 1.47 -4.84 -8.51
N GLU A 7 0.84 -5.78 -7.82
CA GLU A 7 -0.36 -6.48 -8.28
C GLU A 7 -1.62 -5.80 -7.70
N ASN A 8 -1.64 -5.54 -6.39
CA ASN A 8 -2.81 -5.06 -5.68
C ASN A 8 -2.45 -4.27 -4.41
N VAL A 9 -3.30 -3.32 -4.02
CA VAL A 9 -3.26 -2.66 -2.72
C VAL A 9 -4.54 -2.98 -1.97
N PHE A 10 -4.42 -3.56 -0.78
CA PHE A 10 -5.53 -3.82 0.13
C PHE A 10 -5.53 -2.77 1.24
N CYS A 11 -6.61 -1.98 1.32
CA CYS A 11 -6.78 -1.00 2.37
C CYS A 11 -7.21 -1.69 3.66
N VAL A 12 -6.35 -1.68 4.68
CA VAL A 12 -6.75 -2.07 6.04
C VAL A 12 -7.46 -0.90 6.70
N ARG A 13 -6.90 0.29 6.53
CA ARG A 13 -7.44 1.51 7.10
C ARG A 13 -6.99 2.74 6.31
N PRO A 14 -7.94 3.57 5.84
CA PRO A 14 -7.66 4.90 5.29
C PRO A 14 -7.03 5.85 6.32
N SER A 15 -6.52 6.97 5.86
CA SER A 15 -6.11 8.09 6.69
C SER A 15 -7.26 8.49 7.60
N SER A 16 -6.99 8.57 8.90
CA SER A 16 -7.97 9.00 9.90
C SER A 16 -7.41 10.03 10.87
N GLY A 17 -6.19 10.50 10.60
CA GLY A 17 -5.44 11.40 11.47
C GLY A 17 -4.92 10.72 12.74
N THR A 18 -4.94 11.44 13.87
CA THR A 18 -4.26 11.07 15.12
C THR A 18 -5.18 10.45 16.18
N ASP A 19 -6.10 9.56 15.79
CA ASP A 19 -6.93 8.84 16.77
C ASP A 19 -6.09 7.81 17.55
N ILE A 20 -5.84 8.09 18.83
CA ILE A 20 -4.99 7.26 19.69
C ILE A 20 -5.51 5.81 19.82
N GLU A 21 -6.83 5.59 19.81
CA GLU A 21 -7.37 4.22 19.89
C GLU A 21 -7.02 3.43 18.62
N VAL A 22 -7.09 4.10 17.47
CA VAL A 22 -6.72 3.56 16.17
C VAL A 22 -5.23 3.24 16.11
N LEU A 23 -4.37 4.17 16.54
CA LEU A 23 -2.93 3.98 16.53
C LEU A 23 -2.48 2.80 17.39
N ASN A 24 -3.15 2.57 18.52
CA ASN A 24 -2.87 1.40 19.36
C ASN A 24 -3.24 0.07 18.67
N ARG A 25 -4.32 0.03 17.88
CA ARG A 25 -4.70 -1.17 17.12
C ARG A 25 -3.76 -1.42 15.93
N LEU A 26 -3.34 -0.36 15.25
CA LEU A 26 -2.34 -0.45 14.18
C LEU A 26 -0.94 -0.80 14.68
N ALA A 27 -0.64 -0.57 15.96
CA ALA A 27 0.62 -1.01 16.58
C ALA A 27 0.72 -2.54 16.66
N GLU A 28 -0.41 -3.26 16.65
CA GLU A 28 -0.46 -4.73 16.64
C GLU A 28 -0.25 -5.32 15.24
N LEU A 29 -0.35 -4.51 14.18
CA LEU A 29 -0.02 -4.93 12.83
C LEU A 29 1.50 -5.00 12.67
N ALA A 30 2.02 -6.21 12.56
CA ALA A 30 3.42 -6.43 12.24
C ALA A 30 3.72 -6.02 10.79
N ALA A 31 4.88 -5.40 10.56
CA ALA A 31 5.44 -5.17 9.23
C ALA A 31 5.93 -6.49 8.60
N ALA A 32 5.01 -7.44 8.45
CA ALA A 32 5.31 -8.78 7.98
C ALA A 32 5.33 -8.82 6.45
N ILE A 33 6.28 -9.60 5.92
CA ILE A 33 6.21 -10.10 4.55
C ILE A 33 5.43 -11.41 4.62
N VAL A 34 4.34 -11.50 3.86
CA VAL A 34 3.59 -12.76 3.73
C VAL A 34 3.86 -13.34 2.34
N PRO A 35 4.58 -14.48 2.22
CA PRO A 35 4.79 -15.13 0.94
C PRO A 35 3.59 -15.98 0.51
N ASP A 36 3.50 -16.24 -0.78
CA ASP A 36 2.52 -17.13 -1.41
C ASP A 36 1.05 -16.73 -1.12
N VAL A 37 0.78 -15.43 -1.27
CA VAL A 37 -0.52 -14.83 -0.96
C VAL A 37 -1.53 -15.03 -2.09
N PHE A 38 -1.97 -16.27 -2.25
CA PHE A 38 -3.23 -16.56 -2.93
C PHE A 38 -4.40 -16.19 -1.99
N GLN A 39 -5.29 -15.29 -2.43
CA GLN A 39 -6.42 -14.77 -1.63
C GLN A 39 -5.98 -13.89 -0.45
N LEU A 40 -5.12 -12.92 -0.72
CA LEU A 40 -4.63 -11.97 0.26
C LEU A 40 -5.76 -11.34 1.09
N ASP A 41 -6.84 -10.90 0.43
CA ASP A 41 -7.96 -10.20 1.08
C ASP A 41 -8.64 -11.05 2.17
N GLU A 42 -8.95 -12.33 1.89
CA GLU A 42 -9.58 -13.21 2.88
C GLU A 42 -8.61 -13.54 4.02
N SER A 43 -7.34 -13.76 3.69
CA SER A 43 -6.30 -14.08 4.66
C SER A 43 -6.02 -12.90 5.60
N ILE A 44 -5.90 -11.68 5.05
CA ILE A 44 -5.74 -10.44 5.81
C ILE A 44 -6.97 -10.17 6.69
N LYS A 45 -8.17 -10.25 6.12
CA LYS A 45 -9.43 -10.02 6.86
C LYS A 45 -9.63 -10.99 8.02
N SER A 46 -9.03 -12.19 7.96
CA SER A 46 -9.10 -13.17 9.04
C SER A 46 -8.26 -12.80 10.27
N LEU A 47 -7.32 -11.86 10.15
CA LEU A 47 -6.49 -11.40 11.26
C LEU A 47 -7.32 -10.49 12.18
N PRO A 48 -7.46 -10.81 13.49
CA PRO A 48 -8.33 -10.04 14.40
C PRO A 48 -7.99 -8.55 14.47
N ALA A 49 -6.69 -8.20 14.46
CA ALA A 49 -6.24 -6.81 14.47
C ALA A 49 -6.65 -6.04 13.19
N VAL A 50 -6.66 -6.72 12.04
CA VAL A 50 -7.09 -6.14 10.75
C VAL A 50 -8.60 -5.95 10.74
N ALA A 51 -9.36 -6.99 11.09
CA ALA A 51 -10.82 -6.90 11.16
C ALA A 51 -11.27 -5.75 12.08
N ALA A 52 -10.64 -5.65 13.26
CA ALA A 52 -10.91 -4.59 14.22
C ALA A 52 -10.51 -3.18 13.71
N ALA A 53 -9.52 -3.08 12.83
CA ALA A 53 -9.09 -1.81 12.22
C ALA A 53 -10.06 -1.37 11.11
N ILE A 54 -10.57 -2.32 10.32
CA ILE A 54 -11.60 -2.10 9.29
C ILE A 54 -12.92 -1.68 9.94
N ASP A 55 -13.39 -2.42 10.96
CA ASP A 55 -14.68 -2.16 11.63
C ASP A 55 -14.76 -0.78 12.30
N THR A 56 -13.60 -0.18 12.60
CA THR A 56 -13.49 1.14 13.24
C THR A 56 -13.03 2.23 12.27
N ALA A 57 -12.84 1.91 10.99
CA ALA A 57 -12.55 2.89 9.98
C ALA A 57 -13.79 3.76 9.74
N GLY A 58 -13.57 5.06 9.51
CA GLY A 58 -14.64 5.93 9.02
C GLY A 58 -15.01 5.61 7.58
N GLU A 59 -16.08 6.21 7.09
CA GLU A 59 -16.57 6.04 5.70
C GLU A 59 -15.83 6.95 4.69
N TRP A 60 -14.63 7.44 5.02
CA TRP A 60 -13.88 8.35 4.16
C TRP A 60 -12.79 7.54 3.42
N PRO A 61 -12.92 7.30 2.11
CA PRO A 61 -11.85 6.69 1.33
C PRO A 61 -10.63 7.61 1.25
N ASP A 62 -9.46 7.01 1.03
CA ASP A 62 -8.27 7.75 0.59
C ASP A 62 -8.24 7.76 -0.94
N ASP A 63 -7.85 8.91 -1.50
CA ASP A 63 -7.53 9.14 -2.90
C ASP A 63 -6.11 8.62 -3.18
N LEU A 64 -6.01 7.29 -3.31
CA LEU A 64 -4.73 6.57 -3.29
C LEU A 64 -3.92 6.77 -4.57
N TYR A 65 -2.64 7.17 -4.42
CA TYR A 65 -1.63 7.05 -5.46
C TYR A 65 -0.25 6.57 -4.96
N MET A 66 0.64 6.19 -5.89
CA MET A 66 1.94 5.56 -5.60
C MET A 66 3.16 6.32 -6.16
N THR A 67 4.27 6.35 -5.40
CA THR A 67 5.59 6.85 -5.87
C THR A 67 6.75 5.91 -5.49
N LYS A 68 7.92 6.05 -6.15
CA LYS A 68 9.12 5.25 -5.84
C LYS A 68 10.45 6.03 -5.85
N THR A 69 11.47 5.53 -5.13
CA THR A 69 12.86 6.05 -5.12
C THR A 69 13.90 4.91 -5.14
N PRO A 70 15.07 5.08 -5.83
CA PRO A 70 16.25 5.69 -5.19
C PRO A 70 17.03 6.70 -6.06
N TYR A 71 16.57 7.08 -7.26
CA TYR A 71 17.24 8.07 -8.11
C TYR A 71 16.21 8.97 -8.79
N ASP A 72 16.46 10.28 -8.75
CA ASP A 72 15.85 11.31 -9.61
C ASP A 72 15.70 10.78 -11.04
N GLY A 73 14.46 10.63 -11.51
CA GLY A 73 14.21 10.22 -12.90
C GLY A 73 12.97 9.35 -13.12
N LEU A 74 12.25 8.96 -12.07
CA LEU A 74 10.89 8.41 -12.15
C LEU A 74 9.89 9.22 -11.32
N GLU A 75 10.06 10.56 -11.36
CA GLU A 75 8.89 11.41 -11.59
C GLU A 75 8.10 10.75 -12.75
N ASN A 76 6.79 10.51 -12.61
CA ASN A 76 5.90 9.90 -13.63
C ASN A 76 5.59 8.38 -13.58
N SER A 77 5.90 7.65 -12.51
CA SER A 77 5.26 6.33 -12.24
C SER A 77 4.13 6.48 -11.23
N PHE A 78 3.14 7.29 -11.58
CA PHE A 78 1.91 7.42 -10.81
C PHE A 78 1.03 6.21 -11.12
N TRP A 79 0.48 5.61 -10.07
CA TRP A 79 -0.71 4.79 -10.19
C TRP A 79 -1.80 5.46 -9.35
N PRO A 80 -3.02 5.66 -9.87
CA PRO A 80 -3.42 5.37 -11.25
C PRO A 80 -2.61 6.18 -12.29
N ARG A 81 -2.52 5.64 -13.51
CA ARG A 81 -1.60 6.18 -14.51
C ARG A 81 -2.15 7.49 -15.06
N PRO A 82 -1.31 8.52 -15.27
CA PRO A 82 -1.75 9.83 -15.76
C PRO A 82 -2.18 9.83 -17.24
N ASP A 83 -2.08 8.68 -17.93
CA ASP A 83 -2.59 8.48 -19.29
C ASP A 83 -4.02 7.92 -19.34
N VAL A 84 -4.63 7.66 -18.17
CA VAL A 84 -6.05 7.38 -18.03
C VAL A 84 -6.73 8.72 -17.71
N GLU A 85 -7.48 9.25 -18.67
CA GLU A 85 -7.90 10.67 -18.74
C GLU A 85 -8.72 11.26 -17.57
N ASP A 86 -8.98 10.54 -16.47
CA ASP A 86 -9.95 11.04 -15.48
C ASP A 86 -9.56 10.93 -13.99
N GLU A 87 -8.50 10.24 -13.55
CA GLU A 87 -8.22 10.15 -12.10
C GLU A 87 -6.70 10.08 -11.81
N ASP A 88 -6.15 11.10 -11.12
CA ASP A 88 -4.77 11.14 -10.61
C ASP A 88 -4.59 10.26 -9.34
N SER A 89 -5.70 9.76 -8.80
CA SER A 89 -5.84 8.96 -7.59
C SER A 89 -6.96 7.91 -7.76
N MET A 90 -7.01 6.89 -6.90
CA MET A 90 -8.15 5.97 -6.88
C MET A 90 -8.74 5.92 -5.48
N GLU A 91 -10.05 6.13 -5.33
CA GLU A 91 -10.73 6.02 -4.04
C GLU A 91 -10.63 4.57 -3.51
N VAL A 92 -10.05 4.41 -2.32
CA VAL A 92 -9.98 3.11 -1.63
C VAL A 92 -10.49 3.20 -0.20
N GLU A 93 -11.63 2.56 0.04
CA GLU A 93 -12.24 2.41 1.36
C GLU A 93 -11.61 1.26 2.17
N ALA A 94 -11.83 1.28 3.49
CA ALA A 94 -11.39 0.20 4.37
C ALA A 94 -11.95 -1.17 3.95
N GLY A 95 -11.07 -2.17 3.84
CA GLY A 95 -11.42 -3.53 3.45
C GLY A 95 -11.59 -3.74 1.95
N ALA A 96 -11.41 -2.70 1.13
CA ALA A 96 -11.40 -2.79 -0.33
C ALA A 96 -9.99 -3.07 -0.88
N SER A 97 -9.98 -3.58 -2.12
CA SER A 97 -8.78 -3.86 -2.89
C SER A 97 -8.73 -3.02 -4.16
N ALA A 98 -7.51 -2.65 -4.54
CA ALA A 98 -7.19 -1.74 -5.61
C ALA A 98 -6.15 -2.35 -6.55
N PRO A 99 -6.53 -2.77 -7.78
CA PRO A 99 -5.62 -3.43 -8.71
C PRO A 99 -4.65 -2.43 -9.36
N VAL A 100 -3.34 -2.66 -9.24
CA VAL A 100 -2.31 -1.67 -9.62
C VAL A 100 -1.66 -1.93 -10.99
N ASP A 101 -1.23 -3.17 -11.25
CA ASP A 101 -0.50 -3.60 -12.47
C ASP A 101 0.61 -2.63 -12.93
N VAL A 102 1.49 -2.27 -11.99
CA VAL A 102 2.67 -1.43 -12.23
C VAL A 102 3.94 -2.24 -12.04
N THR A 103 4.82 -2.21 -13.05
CA THR A 103 6.12 -2.89 -12.98
C THR A 103 7.25 -1.89 -12.78
N ILE A 104 8.17 -2.20 -11.87
CA ILE A 104 9.32 -1.37 -11.51
C ILE A 104 10.62 -2.17 -11.56
N ASP A 105 11.70 -1.54 -12.02
CA ASP A 105 13.03 -2.15 -11.96
C ASP A 105 13.54 -2.22 -10.50
N VAL A 106 14.06 -3.37 -10.08
CA VAL A 106 14.60 -3.60 -8.72
C VAL A 106 16.09 -3.93 -8.71
N ALA A 107 16.86 -3.28 -9.60
CA ALA A 107 18.32 -3.45 -9.64
C ALA A 107 19.03 -3.06 -8.32
N LEU A 108 18.36 -2.26 -7.48
CA LEU A 108 18.70 -1.91 -6.10
C LEU A 108 17.40 -1.91 -5.28
N PRO A 109 17.49 -1.98 -3.95
CA PRO A 109 16.30 -1.83 -3.10
C PRO A 109 15.48 -0.58 -3.47
N GLN A 110 14.18 -0.76 -3.69
CA GLN A 110 13.24 0.30 -4.07
C GLN A 110 12.34 0.62 -2.88
N ASN A 111 12.27 1.90 -2.50
CA ASN A 111 11.23 2.36 -1.57
C ASN A 111 9.99 2.75 -2.38
N VAL A 112 8.85 2.16 -2.04
CA VAL A 112 7.54 2.45 -2.64
C VAL A 112 6.68 3.11 -1.57
N SER A 113 6.10 4.25 -1.91
CA SER A 113 5.29 5.06 -1.01
C SER A 113 3.87 5.19 -1.53
N LEU A 114 2.90 5.07 -0.61
CA LEU A 114 1.48 5.31 -0.85
C LEU A 114 1.13 6.71 -0.34
N TRP A 115 0.24 7.37 -1.07
CA TRP A 115 -0.17 8.74 -0.81
C TRP A 115 -1.68 8.89 -1.00
N ASP A 116 -2.26 9.81 -0.25
CA ASP A 116 -3.62 10.31 -0.43
C ASP A 116 -3.51 11.69 -1.08
N GLU A 117 -4.25 11.92 -2.16
CA GLU A 117 -4.35 13.23 -2.81
C GLU A 117 -5.70 13.86 -2.51
N ASP A 118 -5.72 14.84 -1.62
CA ASP A 118 -6.92 15.60 -1.32
C ASP A 118 -6.73 17.10 -1.59
N THR A 119 -7.79 17.89 -1.36
CA THR A 119 -7.73 19.35 -1.52
C THR A 119 -6.72 20.06 -0.60
N SER A 120 -6.22 19.38 0.43
CA SER A 120 -5.23 19.88 1.39
C SER A 120 -3.79 19.56 0.97
N GLY A 121 -3.60 18.64 0.02
CA GLY A 121 -2.34 18.29 -0.61
C GLY A 121 -2.12 16.78 -0.65
N HIS A 122 -0.85 16.39 -0.78
CA HIS A 122 -0.47 14.98 -0.78
C HIS A 122 -0.10 14.51 0.64
N GLU A 123 -0.89 13.62 1.21
CA GLU A 123 -0.62 13.01 2.51
C GLU A 123 0.07 11.66 2.37
N HIS A 124 1.19 11.47 3.05
CA HIS A 124 1.89 10.17 3.01
C HIS A 124 1.14 9.12 3.84
N LEU A 125 0.72 8.03 3.21
CA LEU A 125 -0.03 6.94 3.86
C LEU A 125 0.84 5.80 4.39
N GLY A 126 2.05 5.65 3.84
CA GLY A 126 2.98 4.62 4.26
C GLY A 126 3.97 4.27 3.18
N SER A 127 5.05 3.61 3.58
CA SER A 127 6.05 3.11 2.64
C SER A 127 6.43 1.68 2.95
N PHE A 128 6.86 0.97 1.93
CA PHE A 128 7.49 -0.35 2.05
C PHE A 128 8.67 -0.44 1.07
N GLN A 129 9.58 -1.37 1.35
CA GLN A 129 10.77 -1.56 0.54
C GLN A 129 10.70 -2.89 -0.20
N ILE A 130 11.02 -2.89 -1.49
CA ILE A 130 11.22 -4.11 -2.29
C ILE A 130 12.72 -4.31 -2.46
N GLU A 131 13.21 -5.53 -2.23
CA GLU A 131 14.64 -5.84 -2.20
C GLU A 131 14.96 -7.07 -3.06
N ASP A 132 16.23 -7.24 -3.44
CA ASP A 132 16.69 -8.40 -4.21
C ASP A 132 16.41 -9.74 -3.51
N GLY A 133 16.37 -9.74 -2.17
CA GLY A 133 16.01 -10.90 -1.38
C GLY A 133 14.59 -11.42 -1.64
N ASP A 134 13.70 -10.62 -2.22
CA ASP A 134 12.33 -10.99 -2.55
C ASP A 134 12.23 -11.84 -3.84
N LEU A 135 13.31 -11.89 -4.65
CA LEU A 135 13.34 -12.60 -5.93
C LEU A 135 13.04 -14.10 -5.78
N GLY A 136 12.10 -14.60 -6.60
CA GLY A 136 11.77 -16.02 -6.66
C GLY A 136 10.96 -16.56 -5.46
N GLN A 137 10.46 -15.68 -4.58
CA GLN A 137 9.61 -16.09 -3.45
C GLN A 137 8.11 -16.22 -3.82
N GLY A 138 7.73 -15.95 -5.06
CA GLY A 138 6.34 -15.88 -5.50
C GLY A 138 5.71 -14.52 -5.22
N SER A 139 4.37 -14.45 -5.17
CA SER A 139 3.67 -13.22 -4.76
C SER A 139 3.87 -12.99 -3.26
N LEU A 140 4.23 -11.76 -2.91
CA LEU A 140 4.51 -11.30 -1.55
C LEU A 140 3.52 -10.19 -1.18
N ALA A 141 3.18 -10.07 0.10
CA ALA A 141 2.50 -8.90 0.63
C ALA A 141 3.36 -8.20 1.69
N LYS A 142 3.48 -6.87 1.61
CA LYS A 142 4.15 -6.01 2.61
C LYS A 142 3.19 -4.96 3.15
N LEU A 143 3.31 -4.67 4.44
CA LEU A 143 2.57 -3.60 5.09
C LEU A 143 3.23 -2.24 4.83
N ALA A 144 2.49 -1.30 4.27
CA ALA A 144 2.78 0.13 4.24
C ALA A 144 1.89 0.82 5.28
N LYS A 145 2.49 1.48 6.27
CA LYS A 145 1.77 2.12 7.38
C LYS A 145 2.35 3.50 7.69
N ASN A 146 1.49 4.43 8.09
CA ASN A 146 1.89 5.69 8.70
C ASN A 146 1.14 5.93 10.03
N ASP A 147 1.87 5.80 11.15
CA ASP A 147 1.31 6.01 12.49
C ASP A 147 0.91 7.47 12.77
N SER A 148 1.40 8.45 12.01
CA SER A 148 0.95 9.84 12.18
C SER A 148 -0.41 10.10 11.53
N GLN A 149 -0.71 9.37 10.45
CA GLN A 149 -1.97 9.48 9.71
C GLN A 149 -3.00 8.40 10.09
N GLY A 150 -2.57 7.40 10.86
CA GLY A 150 -3.44 6.30 11.25
C GLY A 150 -3.88 5.45 10.05
N SER A 151 -3.05 5.36 9.02
CA SER A 151 -3.32 4.65 7.78
C SER A 151 -2.48 3.38 7.65
N ALA A 152 -3.06 2.34 7.05
CA ALA A 152 -2.42 1.04 6.87
C ALA A 152 -2.93 0.30 5.63
N TYR A 153 -1.99 -0.20 4.84
CA TYR A 153 -2.23 -0.86 3.57
C TYR A 153 -1.33 -2.07 3.41
N TYR A 154 -1.87 -3.17 2.88
CA TYR A 154 -1.03 -4.26 2.38
C TYR A 154 -0.86 -4.13 0.88
N VAL A 155 0.38 -4.14 0.42
CA VAL A 155 0.71 -4.09 -1.01
C VAL A 155 1.21 -5.46 -1.45
N THR A 156 0.54 -6.03 -2.44
CA THR A 156 0.92 -7.30 -3.08
C THR A 156 1.81 -7.02 -4.27
N TYR A 157 2.91 -7.75 -4.38
CA TYR A 157 3.80 -7.65 -5.52
C TYR A 157 4.54 -8.97 -5.77
N ARG A 158 5.03 -9.16 -6.98
CA ARG A 158 5.89 -10.28 -7.36
C ARG A 158 7.21 -9.76 -7.90
N VAL A 159 8.31 -10.41 -7.54
CA VAL A 159 9.66 -10.10 -8.07
C VAL A 159 10.11 -11.23 -8.99
N ASP A 160 10.33 -10.89 -10.26
CA ASP A 160 10.73 -11.77 -11.37
C ASP A 160 12.15 -11.47 -11.87
#